data_AF-D4VP22-F1
#
_entry.id   AF-D4VP22-F1
#
_cell.length_a   1.000
_cell.length_b   1.000
_cell.length_c   1.000
_cell.angle_alpha   90.00
_cell.angle_beta   90.00
_cell.angle_gamma   90.00
#
_symmetry.space_group_name_H-M   'P 1'
#
loop_
_entity.id
_entity.type
_entity.pdbx_description
1 polymer ?
#
loop_
_entity_poly.entity_id
_entity_poly.type
_entity_poly.pdbx_seq_one_letter_code
_entity_poly.pdbx_strand_id
1 'polypeptide(L)' 'MSHNTVWCALQDSYGFIWLGTSDGLNRYDGRGNKVYRNVLNEKFSLENNFVEALIEVDKNIWVGTNSGLYI' A
#
# COMPACT_ATOMS: atom_id res chain seq x y z
N MET A 1 17.41 4.26 -12.35
CA MET A 1 16.01 4.49 -12.80
C MET A 1 15.14 4.60 -11.56
N SER A 2 14.25 5.58 -11.49
CA SER A 2 13.50 5.97 -10.29
C SER A 2 12.51 4.87 -9.86
N HIS A 3 12.85 4.10 -8.83
CA HIS A 3 12.05 2.99 -8.29
C HIS A 3 10.82 3.46 -7.46
N ASN A 4 10.29 4.66 -7.73
CA ASN A 4 9.23 5.28 -6.92
C ASN A 4 8.05 5.76 -7.77
N THR A 5 7.67 4.99 -8.80
CA THR A 5 6.42 5.28 -9.53
C THR A 5 5.24 4.94 -8.64
N VAL A 6 4.35 5.92 -8.44
CA VAL A 6 3.07 5.73 -7.79
C VAL A 6 2.05 5.27 -8.84
N TRP A 7 1.42 4.12 -8.60
CA TRP A 7 0.43 3.52 -9.50
C TRP A 7 -1.00 3.84 -9.09
N CYS A 8 -1.25 3.92 -7.78
CA CYS A 8 -2.54 4.26 -7.22
C CYS A 8 -2.38 5.09 -5.95
N ALA A 9 -3.40 5.89 -5.63
CA ALA A 9 -3.46 6.69 -4.43
C ALA A 9 -4.88 6.69 -3.86
N LEU A 10 -4.98 6.73 -2.53
CA LEU A 10 -6.24 6.77 -1.80
C LEU A 10 -6.07 7.64 -0.55
N GLN A 11 -7.02 8.52 -0.27
CA GLN A 11 -7.15 9.13 1.05
C GLN A 11 -8.17 8.34 1.84
N ASP A 12 -7.80 7.88 3.03
CA ASP A 12 -8.74 7.16 3.91
C ASP A 12 -9.62 8.12 4.73
N SER A 13 -10.63 7.56 5.39
CA SER A 13 -11.57 8.30 6.23
C SER A 13 -10.93 8.98 7.45
N TYR A 14 -9.70 8.62 7.81
CA TYR A 14 -8.91 9.27 8.87
C TYR A 14 -8.05 10.42 8.34
N GLY A 15 -8.00 10.61 7.02
CA GLY A 15 -7.23 11.65 6.35
C GLY A 15 -5.80 11.24 5.99
N PHE A 16 -5.40 9.98 6.21
CA PHE A 16 -4.10 9.49 5.76
C PHE A 16 -4.09 9.29 4.24
N ILE A 17 -2.94 9.58 3.63
CA ILE A 17 -2.72 9.35 2.19
C ILE A 17 -1.98 8.03 2.01
N TRP A 18 -2.56 7.13 1.24
CA TRP A 18 -2.00 5.85 0.87
C TRP A 18 -1.55 5.88 -0.59
N LEU A 19 -0.33 5.40 -0.85
CA LEU A 19 0.30 5.40 -2.16
C LEU A 19 0.81 4.00 -2.48
N GLY A 20 0.19 3.35 -3.45
CA GLY A 20 0.65 2.08 -4.00
C GLY A 20 1.78 2.32 -5.00
N THR A 21 2.88 1.62 -4.83
CA THR A 21 4.06 1.72 -5.69
C THR A 21 4.45 0.36 -6.24
N SER A 22 5.44 0.33 -7.13
CA SER A 22 6.04 -0.93 -7.57
C SER A 22 6.84 -1.65 -6.49
N ASP A 23 7.13 -0.98 -5.37
CA ASP A 23 7.97 -1.49 -4.28
C ASP A 23 7.31 -1.27 -2.90
N GLY A 24 6.00 -1.54 -2.85
CA GLY A 24 5.20 -1.58 -1.63
C GLY A 24 4.18 -0.45 -1.51
N LEU A 25 3.59 -0.37 -0.33
CA LEU A 25 2.54 0.57 0.04
C LEU A 25 3.11 1.63 1.00
N ASN A 26 2.90 2.90 0.71
CA ASN A 26 3.31 4.00 1.58
C ASN A 26 2.07 4.66 2.19
N ARG A 27 2.13 4.98 3.49
CA ARG A 27 1.14 5.80 4.18
C ARG A 27 1.78 7.09 4.66
N TYR A 28 1.19 8.22 4.28
CA TYR A 28 1.61 9.56 4.67
C TYR A 28 0.58 10.21 5.58
N ASP A 29 1.05 10.81 6.67
CA ASP A 29 0.20 11.46 7.70
C ASP A 29 0.35 12.99 7.76
N GLY A 30 1.01 13.59 6.76
CA GLY A 30 1.32 15.03 6.76
C GLY A 30 2.64 15.38 7.47
N ARG A 31 3.23 14.46 8.24
CA ARG A 31 4.49 14.66 8.97
C ARG A 31 5.58 13.68 8.55
N GLY A 32 5.22 12.47 8.18
CA GLY A 32 6.15 11.43 7.78
C GLY A 32 5.48 10.30 6.99
N ASN A 33 6.33 9.44 6.42
CA ASN A 33 5.92 8.28 5.66
C ASN A 33 6.15 7.01 6.49
N LYS A 34 5.15 6.12 6.50
CA LYS A 34 5.30 4.73 6.92
C LYS A 34 5.23 3.83 5.70
N VAL A 35 6.24 2.99 5.51
CA VAL A 35 6.34 2.09 4.36
C VAL A 35 6.00 0.67 4.78
N TYR A 36 5.12 0.03 4.02
CA TYR A 36 4.71 -1.36 4.15
C TYR A 36 5.22 -2.11 2.92
N ARG A 37 6.04 -3.13 3.15
CA ARG A 37 6.65 -3.97 2.10
C ARG A 37 6.50 -5.44 2.46
N ASN A 38 6.68 -6.31 1.47
CA ASN A 38 6.95 -7.73 1.70
C ASN A 38 8.11 -7.86 2.70
N VAL A 39 7.87 -8.63 3.75
CA VAL A 39 8.91 -9.08 4.67
C VAL A 39 8.86 -10.59 4.61
N LEU A 40 9.88 -11.17 3.99
CA LEU A 40 10.02 -12.62 3.85
C LEU A 40 9.78 -13.31 5.21
N ASN A 41 8.87 -14.28 5.23
CA ASN A 41 8.44 -15.06 6.40
C ASN A 41 7.48 -14.37 7.40
N GLU A 42 6.93 -13.19 7.10
CA GLU A 42 5.80 -12.66 7.86
C GLU A 42 4.46 -13.02 7.20
N LYS A 43 3.60 -13.68 7.99
CA LYS A 43 2.27 -14.20 7.60
C LYS A 43 1.27 -13.13 7.10
N PHE A 44 1.59 -11.84 7.30
CA PHE A 44 0.76 -10.70 6.93
C PHE A 44 1.48 -9.71 6.01
N SER A 45 2.58 -10.14 5.37
CA SER A 45 3.28 -9.30 4.40
C SER A 45 2.73 -9.52 2.99
N LEU A 46 2.70 -8.46 2.19
CA LEU A 46 2.26 -8.50 0.79
C LEU A 46 3.14 -9.49 0.02
N GLU A 47 2.62 -10.61 -0.48
CA GLU A 47 3.45 -11.57 -1.24
C GLU A 47 4.04 -10.95 -2.53
N ASN A 48 3.41 -9.87 -3.02
CA ASN A 48 3.93 -9.03 -4.09
C ASN A 48 3.94 -7.55 -3.68
N ASN A 49 5.09 -6.88 -3.87
CA ASN A 49 5.26 -5.45 -3.59
C ASN A 49 4.60 -4.53 -4.62
N PHE A 50 4.18 -5.04 -5.76
CA PHE A 50 3.56 -4.24 -6.81
C PHE A 50 2.08 -3.98 -6.48
N VAL A 51 1.80 -2.78 -5.97
CA VAL A 51 0.46 -2.37 -5.54
C VAL A 51 -0.25 -1.63 -6.68
N GLU A 52 -1.33 -2.22 -7.18
CA GLU A 52 -2.07 -1.74 -8.36
C GLU A 52 -3.35 -0.99 -7.99
N ALA A 53 -3.98 -1.37 -6.89
CA ALA A 53 -5.24 -0.80 -6.45
C ALA A 53 -5.33 -0.67 -4.93
N LEU A 54 -6.03 0.36 -4.48
CA LEU A 54 -6.35 0.61 -3.08
C LEU A 54 -7.83 0.96 -2.96
N ILE A 55 -8.49 0.40 -1.94
CA ILE A 55 -9.86 0.77 -1.57
C ILE A 55 -10.02 0.70 -0.05
N GLU A 56 -10.80 1.63 0.51
CA GLU A 56 -11.21 1.57 1.91
C GLU A 56 -12.58 0.89 2.01
N VAL A 57 -12.68 -0.17 2.83
CA VAL A 57 -13.94 -0.83 3.19
C VAL A 57 -13.95 -1.06 4.69
N ASP A 58 -15.00 -0.59 5.36
CA ASP A 58 -15.15 -0.67 6.82
C ASP A 58 -13.91 -0.20 7.60
N LYS A 59 -13.31 0.91 7.15
CA LYS A 59 -12.10 1.54 7.73
C LYS A 59 -10.82 0.72 7.62
N ASN A 60 -10.83 -0.36 6.83
CA ASN A 60 -9.66 -1.13 6.47
C ASN A 60 -9.22 -0.82 5.05
N ILE A 61 -7.92 -0.80 4.83
CA ILE A 61 -7.33 -0.58 3.51
C ILE A 61 -7.08 -1.91 2.86
N TRP A 62 -7.80 -2.15 1.79
CA TRP A 62 -7.63 -3.31 0.95
C TRP A 62 -6.63 -3.00 -0.16
N VAL A 63 -5.68 -3.89 -0.33
CA VAL A 63 -4.54 -3.74 -1.24
C VAL A 63 -4.65 -4.78 -2.35
N GLY A 64 -4.86 -4.32 -3.57
CA GLY A 64 -4.89 -5.14 -4.78
C GLY A 64 -3.51 -5.23 -5.40
N THR A 65 -3.04 -6.46 -5.61
CA THR A 65 -1.84 -6.78 -6.39
C THR A 65 -2.20 -7.82 -7.45
N ASN A 66 -1.31 -8.07 -8.41
CA ASN A 66 -1.51 -9.17 -9.36
C ASN A 66 -1.55 -10.58 -8.70
N SER A 67 -1.13 -10.70 -7.44
CA SER A 67 -1.07 -11.97 -6.71
C SER A 67 -2.31 -12.19 -5.83
N GLY A 68 -3.12 -11.15 -5.63
CA GLY A 68 -4.33 -11.24 -4.84
C GLY A 68 -4.68 -9.95 -4.10
N LEU A 69 -5.59 -10.11 -3.14
CA LEU A 69 -6.16 -9.05 -2.34
C LEU A 69 -5.74 -9.22 -0.86
N TYR A 70 -5.20 -8.15 -0.26
CA TYR A 70 -4.65 -8.15 1.09
C TYR A 70 -5.31 -7.07 1.96
N ILE A 71 -5.27 -7.23 3.29
CA ILE A 71 -5.81 -6.32 4.32
C ILE A 71 -4.74 -6.01 5.38
#